data_AF-A0A7V9E217-F1
#
_entry.id   AF-A0A7V9E217-F1
#
_cell.length_a   1.000
_cell.length_b   1.000
_cell.length_c   1.000
_cell.angle_alpha   90.00
_cell.angle_beta   90.00
_cell.angle_gamma   90.00
#
_symmetry.space_group_name_H-M   'P 1'
#
loop_
_entity.id
_entity.type
_entity.pdbx_description
1 polymer ?
#
loop_
_entity_poly.entity_id
_entity_poly.type
_entity_poly.pdbx_seq_one_letter_code
_entity_poly.pdbx_strand_id
1 'polypeptide(L)'
;MRRTRTRRPASARRSTPYAGPPLPTAGNSRSSSPSAGPRPTRSRGRRRPPGWARPEPRSTCRTPRPRAEPSPWPPGTETRHDPHFACPVAPQTGQNAPSGGHRTDKVVTGTGTGTGTGTGTGTGTGTGTAATAVDLLGDDLTVLTVGAELFADSLREQACPVEPVDWRPPPFGQSADIAAVAADPRRPEANRTALERVLAAGAELIDVLPAASALGLRPGTFLHAGPPLTWDRASGPMRGALTGGMLLEGLAETPEEAERVLAAGTDITLEPCHQHSAVGPMAGVLSPSMWVFQLHDPVHGGTAYCSLNEGLGKVLRYGAYSAEVLTRLRWMSDVLGPALQAAVRAHGPVDIRAIVAQMLQMGDEGHNRNRAGTLMLLRELLGDLIETGGRHTAEVVRFVAGNDHFFLNLVMPAAKLALDAARDIPGATMVVAMARNGTDFGIQVAGTGDAWFTGPAQTPEGLFLGSYGPDDANPDIGDSAITETWGLGGFSMAAAPAIVRFVGGDVPLALATTRSMYDITLGENPAFGIPILEFRGAPTGIDVLAVARTGVLPQINTGMAGRVAGTGQVGAGLVKPPSECFAAAVRALAQRTP
;
A
#
# COMPACT_ATOMS: atom_id res chain seq x y z
N MET A 1 -63.19 49.04 1.68
CA MET A 1 -63.28 47.59 1.36
C MET A 1 -62.15 46.88 2.10
N ARG A 2 -62.48 46.20 3.21
CA ARG A 2 -62.44 44.72 3.38
C ARG A 2 -61.01 44.15 3.28
N ARG A 3 -60.47 43.37 4.22
CA ARG A 3 -60.92 42.87 5.54
C ARG A 3 -59.71 42.15 6.16
N THR A 4 -59.32 42.55 7.38
CA THR A 4 -59.08 41.73 8.59
C THR A 4 -58.46 40.33 8.52
N ARG A 5 -57.39 40.10 9.31
CA ARG A 5 -57.28 39.19 10.50
C ARG A 5 -55.79 39.07 10.91
N THR A 6 -55.23 39.78 11.88
CA THR A 6 -55.24 39.58 13.37
C THR A 6 -55.24 38.15 13.88
N ARG A 7 -54.14 37.73 14.56
CA ARG A 7 -54.10 37.37 16.01
C ARG A 7 -52.68 36.97 16.50
N ARG A 8 -52.25 37.62 17.60
CA ARG A 8 -51.20 37.26 18.60
C ARG A 8 -51.67 36.04 19.49
N PRO A 9 -51.05 35.72 20.65
CA PRO A 9 -49.69 35.23 20.99
C PRO A 9 -49.71 34.02 21.99
N ALA A 10 -48.54 33.52 22.45
CA ALA A 10 -48.27 32.96 23.80
C ALA A 10 -46.77 32.60 23.86
N SER A 11 -45.85 33.21 24.62
CA SER A 11 -45.70 33.53 26.06
C SER A 11 -45.58 32.34 27.02
N ALA A 12 -44.35 32.23 27.56
CA ALA A 12 -43.96 31.77 28.89
C ALA A 12 -43.83 30.26 29.18
N ARG A 13 -42.58 29.83 29.42
CA ARG A 13 -42.10 29.57 30.79
C ARG A 13 -40.57 29.74 30.89
N ARG A 14 -40.17 30.58 31.85
CA ARG A 14 -38.82 30.68 32.41
C ARG A 14 -38.61 29.52 33.39
N SER A 15 -37.39 28.99 33.44
CA SER A 15 -36.80 28.43 34.66
C SER A 15 -35.28 28.59 34.59
N THR A 16 -34.78 29.57 35.33
CA THR A 16 -33.37 29.75 35.72
C THR A 16 -33.10 28.98 37.03
N PRO A 17 -31.88 28.96 37.60
CA PRO A 17 -31.07 27.76 37.71
C PRO A 17 -31.02 27.25 39.16
N TYR A 18 -30.67 25.98 39.36
CA TYR A 18 -30.39 25.45 40.69
C TYR A 18 -28.91 25.69 41.05
N ALA A 19 -28.68 26.28 42.22
CA ALA A 19 -27.38 26.64 42.76
C ALA A 19 -27.10 25.91 44.08
N GLY A 20 -25.89 25.33 44.19
CA GLY A 20 -25.17 25.02 45.44
C GLY A 20 -25.67 23.83 46.29
N PRO A 21 -24.80 23.19 47.11
CA PRO A 21 -23.83 23.86 47.99
C PRO A 21 -22.38 23.30 47.92
N PRO A 22 -21.42 23.90 48.66
CA PRO A 22 -19.99 23.94 48.31
C PRO A 22 -19.08 22.92 49.03
N LEU A 23 -17.84 22.87 48.51
CA LEU A 23 -16.63 22.26 49.08
C LEU A 23 -16.27 22.76 50.50
N PRO A 24 -15.51 21.97 51.28
CA PRO A 24 -14.62 22.48 52.30
C PRO A 24 -13.14 22.42 51.87
N THR A 25 -12.45 23.55 52.01
CA THR A 25 -10.98 23.68 51.98
C THR A 25 -10.48 24.09 53.37
N ALA A 26 -9.39 23.46 53.84
CA ALA A 26 -8.36 23.96 54.76
C ALA A 26 -7.35 22.80 54.98
N GLY A 27 -6.02 22.98 55.01
CA GLY A 27 -5.21 24.17 55.02
C GLY A 27 -3.71 23.85 54.84
N ASN A 28 -2.95 24.94 54.69
CA ASN A 28 -1.50 25.07 54.46
C ASN A 28 -0.56 24.38 55.47
N SER A 29 0.60 23.94 54.97
CA SER A 29 1.94 24.32 55.49
C SER A 29 3.01 24.00 54.44
N ARG A 30 3.63 25.02 53.81
CA ARG A 30 5.02 25.51 54.06
C ARG A 30 6.09 24.42 54.19
N SER A 31 7.00 24.31 53.22
CA SER A 31 8.38 24.89 53.29
C SER A 31 9.43 24.10 52.49
N SER A 32 10.19 24.86 51.68
CA SER A 32 11.64 24.76 51.41
C SER A 32 12.31 23.43 51.02
N SER A 33 12.82 23.40 49.78
CA SER A 33 14.12 22.79 49.42
C SER A 33 15.27 23.57 50.08
N PRO A 34 16.46 22.97 50.33
CA PRO A 34 17.49 22.99 49.28
C PRO A 34 18.52 21.83 49.25
N SER A 35 19.08 21.65 48.04
CA SER A 35 20.51 21.40 47.69
C SER A 35 21.26 20.09 48.00
N ALA A 36 21.97 19.67 46.93
CA ALA A 36 23.33 19.12 46.84
C ALA A 36 23.60 17.62 47.10
N GLY A 37 24.28 16.99 46.12
CA GLY A 37 24.76 15.58 46.09
C GLY A 37 26.01 15.32 46.96
N PRO A 38 26.96 14.41 46.61
CA PRO A 38 27.09 13.51 45.46
C PRO A 38 27.39 12.01 45.81
N ARG A 39 27.62 11.19 44.76
CA ARG A 39 28.03 9.76 44.70
C ARG A 39 29.23 9.37 45.61
N PRO A 40 29.49 8.06 45.88
CA PRO A 40 30.37 7.23 45.01
C PRO A 40 29.90 5.75 44.86
N THR A 41 29.84 5.19 43.65
CA THR A 41 30.79 4.22 43.04
C THR A 41 31.36 3.10 43.95
N ARG A 42 31.06 1.83 43.60
CA ARG A 42 32.02 0.71 43.41
C ARG A 42 31.36 -0.67 43.27
N SER A 43 31.68 -1.39 42.19
CA SER A 43 32.10 -2.81 42.13
C SER A 43 32.04 -3.27 40.66
N ARG A 44 33.16 -3.58 39.98
CA ARG A 44 33.85 -4.90 39.95
C ARG A 44 32.82 -6.03 39.98
N GLY A 45 32.51 -6.75 38.91
CA GLY A 45 33.42 -7.45 38.02
C GLY A 45 33.25 -8.96 38.23
N ARG A 46 33.14 -9.71 37.12
CA ARG A 46 33.25 -11.17 36.97
C ARG A 46 32.09 -12.05 37.48
N ARG A 47 31.42 -12.76 36.55
CA ARG A 47 31.63 -14.20 36.25
C ARG A 47 30.44 -14.75 35.44
N ARG A 48 30.75 -15.37 34.29
CA ARG A 48 29.89 -16.38 33.64
C ARG A 48 29.71 -17.59 34.56
N PRO A 49 28.58 -18.31 34.41
CA PRO A 49 28.61 -19.77 34.34
C PRO A 49 27.78 -20.33 33.15
N PRO A 50 27.86 -21.65 32.88
CA PRO A 50 27.91 -22.18 31.52
C PRO A 50 26.62 -22.85 31.02
N GLY A 51 26.67 -23.06 29.69
CA GLY A 51 25.97 -24.01 28.82
C GLY A 51 25.02 -25.03 29.43
N TRP A 52 23.82 -25.08 28.85
CA TRP A 52 22.94 -26.25 28.90
C TRP A 52 22.74 -26.76 27.48
N ALA A 53 23.14 -28.02 27.31
CA ALA A 53 23.06 -28.80 26.09
C ALA A 53 21.63 -29.25 25.81
N ARG A 54 21.31 -29.34 24.51
CA ARG A 54 20.12 -30.04 23.97
C ARG A 54 20.12 -31.52 24.36
N PRO A 55 18.93 -32.13 24.42
CA PRO A 55 18.77 -33.38 23.69
C PRO A 55 17.43 -33.49 22.93
N GLU A 56 17.51 -33.86 21.66
CA GLU A 56 16.47 -34.59 20.92
C GLU A 56 16.90 -36.07 20.81
N PRO A 57 16.08 -36.99 20.24
CA PRO A 57 14.70 -37.29 20.56
C PRO A 57 14.53 -38.80 20.87
N ARG A 58 13.41 -39.19 21.49
CA ARG A 58 13.00 -40.61 21.50
C ARG A 58 11.57 -40.78 21.04
N SER A 59 11.47 -41.39 19.86
CA SER A 59 10.30 -42.04 19.30
C SER A 59 9.87 -43.25 20.13
N THR A 60 8.58 -43.35 20.47
CA THR A 60 7.89 -44.65 20.50
C THR A 60 6.42 -44.48 20.14
N CYS A 61 6.04 -45.24 19.12
CA CYS A 61 4.72 -45.47 18.60
C CYS A 61 3.80 -46.15 19.63
N ARG A 62 2.54 -45.70 19.75
CA ARG A 62 1.38 -46.52 20.17
C ARG A 62 0.07 -45.81 19.84
N THR A 63 -0.74 -46.46 19.01
CA THR A 63 -2.16 -46.16 18.74
C THR A 63 -3.03 -46.54 19.94
N PRO A 64 -4.24 -45.96 20.05
CA PRO A 64 -5.44 -46.76 19.72
C PRO A 64 -6.56 -45.97 19.01
N ARG A 65 -7.43 -46.70 18.28
CA ARG A 65 -8.74 -46.24 17.75
C ARG A 65 -9.73 -45.94 18.90
N PRO A 66 -10.85 -45.23 18.64
CA PRO A 66 -12.09 -45.91 18.24
C PRO A 66 -12.93 -45.19 17.16
N ARG A 67 -13.77 -45.97 16.47
CA ARG A 67 -14.97 -45.51 15.73
C ARG A 67 -16.17 -45.52 16.69
N ALA A 68 -17.05 -44.53 16.61
CA ALA A 68 -18.50 -44.68 16.77
C ALA A 68 -19.26 -43.45 16.22
N GLU A 69 -20.46 -43.72 15.73
CA GLU A 69 -21.37 -43.04 14.79
C GLU A 69 -22.04 -41.71 15.22
N PRO A 70 -22.71 -40.98 14.28
CA PRO A 70 -23.35 -39.69 14.52
C PRO A 70 -24.81 -39.80 15.01
N SER A 71 -25.23 -38.86 15.84
CA SER A 71 -26.59 -38.76 16.41
C SER A 71 -27.46 -37.72 15.67
N PRO A 72 -28.81 -37.88 15.63
CA PRO A 72 -29.70 -37.17 14.70
C PRO A 72 -30.35 -35.91 15.28
N TRP A 73 -30.68 -34.96 14.40
CA TRP A 73 -31.49 -33.77 14.71
C TRP A 73 -33.00 -34.08 14.64
N PRO A 74 -33.84 -33.53 15.54
CA PRO A 74 -35.30 -33.67 15.48
C PRO A 74 -35.99 -32.54 14.65
N PRO A 75 -37.28 -32.71 14.28
CA PRO A 75 -37.92 -31.93 13.22
C PRO A 75 -38.81 -30.78 13.69
N GLY A 76 -38.91 -29.74 12.83
CA GLY A 76 -40.13 -29.11 12.33
C GLY A 76 -40.98 -28.22 13.25
N THR A 77 -41.17 -26.96 12.84
CA THR A 77 -42.49 -26.31 12.80
C THR A 77 -42.64 -25.42 11.58
N GLU A 78 -43.73 -25.63 10.86
CA GLU A 78 -44.20 -24.90 9.69
C GLU A 78 -44.69 -23.49 10.05
N THR A 79 -44.56 -22.53 9.11
CA THR A 79 -45.70 -21.70 8.70
C THR A 79 -45.54 -21.27 7.25
N ARG A 80 -46.58 -21.56 6.46
CA ARG A 80 -46.80 -21.21 5.06
C ARG A 80 -46.97 -19.70 4.90
N HIS A 81 -46.50 -19.14 3.77
CA HIS A 81 -47.30 -18.31 2.86
C HIS A 81 -46.50 -18.03 1.56
N ASP A 82 -47.01 -18.59 0.47
CA ASP A 82 -46.78 -18.21 -0.94
C ASP A 82 -48.09 -17.50 -1.41
N PRO A 83 -48.25 -16.89 -2.62
CA PRO A 83 -47.41 -17.01 -3.81
C PRO A 83 -47.25 -15.76 -4.72
N HIS A 84 -46.49 -15.98 -5.81
CA HIS A 84 -46.51 -15.34 -7.14
C HIS A 84 -45.42 -14.30 -7.47
N PHE A 85 -44.46 -14.68 -8.33
CA PHE A 85 -44.50 -14.34 -9.76
C PHE A 85 -43.48 -15.17 -10.56
N ALA A 86 -43.92 -15.65 -11.73
CA ALA A 86 -43.24 -16.60 -12.60
C ALA A 86 -42.13 -15.95 -13.46
N CYS A 87 -41.04 -16.69 -13.69
CA CYS A 87 -40.10 -16.43 -14.79
C CYS A 87 -40.49 -17.30 -16.01
N PRO A 88 -40.54 -16.75 -17.24
CA PRO A 88 -40.70 -17.55 -18.44
C PRO A 88 -39.35 -18.05 -18.98
N VAL A 89 -39.42 -19.22 -19.60
CA VAL A 89 -38.35 -19.92 -20.31
C VAL A 89 -38.49 -19.69 -21.83
N ALA A 90 -37.34 -19.73 -22.54
CA ALA A 90 -37.10 -19.95 -23.98
C ALA A 90 -37.04 -18.70 -24.91
N PRO A 91 -36.33 -18.75 -26.08
CA PRO A 91 -35.75 -19.92 -26.78
C PRO A 91 -34.31 -19.79 -27.33
N GLN A 92 -33.82 -20.92 -27.84
CA GLN A 92 -32.59 -21.12 -28.61
C GLN A 92 -32.59 -20.40 -29.98
N THR A 93 -31.46 -19.77 -30.29
CA THR A 93 -30.84 -19.58 -31.62
C THR A 93 -29.32 -19.46 -31.33
N GLY A 94 -28.35 -20.03 -32.03
CA GLY A 94 -28.24 -20.37 -33.43
C GLY A 94 -27.07 -19.58 -34.02
N GLN A 95 -25.89 -20.22 -34.11
CA GLN A 95 -24.79 -20.00 -35.07
C GLN A 95 -23.62 -19.03 -34.75
N ASN A 96 -22.42 -19.65 -34.86
CA ASN A 96 -21.13 -19.20 -35.40
C ASN A 96 -20.17 -18.39 -34.53
N ALA A 97 -19.24 -19.13 -33.90
CA ALA A 97 -17.91 -18.69 -33.53
C ALA A 97 -16.89 -19.05 -34.63
N PRO A 98 -15.87 -18.22 -34.93
CA PRO A 98 -14.71 -18.64 -35.71
C PRO A 98 -13.67 -19.25 -34.77
N SER A 99 -13.33 -20.51 -35.02
CA SER A 99 -12.26 -21.25 -34.37
C SER A 99 -10.89 -20.76 -34.86
N GLY A 100 -10.13 -20.07 -34.00
CA GLY A 100 -8.69 -19.87 -34.17
C GLY A 100 -7.93 -21.14 -33.74
N GLY A 101 -7.28 -21.79 -34.70
CA GLY A 101 -6.45 -22.97 -34.44
C GLY A 101 -5.12 -22.59 -33.79
N HIS A 102 -4.90 -23.05 -32.56
CA HIS A 102 -3.59 -23.05 -31.92
C HIS A 102 -2.68 -24.08 -32.59
N ARG A 103 -1.65 -23.62 -33.30
CA ARG A 103 -0.45 -24.43 -33.58
C ARG A 103 0.47 -24.37 -32.37
N THR A 104 0.82 -25.54 -31.86
CA THR A 104 1.83 -25.75 -30.83
C THR A 104 3.14 -26.08 -31.51
N ASP A 105 4.12 -25.18 -31.44
CA ASP A 105 5.47 -25.47 -31.90
C ASP A 105 6.21 -26.33 -30.85
N LYS A 106 6.50 -27.57 -31.24
CA LYS A 106 7.45 -28.43 -30.53
C LYS A 106 8.86 -28.09 -31.02
N VAL A 107 9.65 -27.48 -30.13
CA VAL A 107 11.11 -27.42 -30.25
C VAL A 107 11.66 -28.84 -30.13
N VAL A 108 12.25 -29.36 -31.21
CA VAL A 108 13.09 -30.57 -31.19
C VAL A 108 14.54 -30.12 -31.37
N THR A 109 15.29 -30.16 -30.27
CA THR A 109 16.75 -30.16 -30.29
C THR A 109 17.24 -31.55 -30.68
N GLY A 110 18.00 -31.64 -31.77
CA GLY A 110 18.63 -32.89 -32.23
C GLY A 110 19.97 -32.62 -32.87
N THR A 111 21.04 -32.66 -32.07
CA THR A 111 22.42 -32.82 -32.51
C THR A 111 22.64 -34.22 -33.06
N GLY A 112 23.23 -34.34 -34.24
CA GLY A 112 23.51 -35.63 -34.86
C GLY A 112 24.49 -35.53 -36.02
N THR A 113 25.77 -35.63 -35.70
CA THR A 113 26.88 -35.87 -36.64
C THR A 113 26.71 -37.21 -37.35
N GLY A 114 26.74 -37.21 -38.68
CA GLY A 114 26.69 -38.43 -39.49
C GLY A 114 27.43 -38.24 -40.81
N THR A 115 28.69 -38.70 -40.84
CA THR A 115 29.53 -38.85 -42.03
C THR A 115 28.97 -39.91 -42.98
N GLY A 116 28.79 -39.57 -44.25
CA GLY A 116 28.40 -40.51 -45.30
C GLY A 116 28.98 -40.10 -46.65
N THR A 117 30.08 -40.74 -47.02
CA THR A 117 30.74 -40.64 -48.33
C THR A 117 29.89 -41.32 -49.41
N GLY A 118 29.55 -40.58 -50.47
CA GLY A 118 28.90 -41.10 -51.66
C GLY A 118 29.40 -40.38 -52.91
N THR A 119 30.30 -41.04 -53.64
CA THR A 119 30.82 -40.63 -54.94
C THR A 119 29.75 -40.76 -56.02
N GLY A 120 29.39 -39.66 -56.67
CA GLY A 120 28.51 -39.64 -57.84
C GLY A 120 28.99 -38.59 -58.84
N THR A 121 29.64 -39.06 -59.89
CA THR A 121 30.07 -38.27 -61.05
C THR A 121 28.86 -37.81 -61.86
N GLY A 122 28.67 -36.50 -61.99
CA GLY A 122 27.66 -35.90 -62.87
C GLY A 122 28.17 -34.56 -63.41
N THR A 123 28.60 -34.58 -64.67
CA THR A 123 28.96 -33.41 -65.46
C THR A 123 27.73 -32.53 -65.71
N GLY A 124 27.73 -31.31 -65.16
CA GLY A 124 26.69 -30.31 -65.37
C GLY A 124 27.28 -28.91 -65.41
N THR A 125 27.47 -28.42 -66.62
CA THR A 125 27.65 -27.02 -67.06
C THR A 125 27.68 -25.94 -65.99
N GLY A 126 28.83 -25.27 -65.87
CA GLY A 126 28.95 -24.02 -65.13
C GLY A 126 28.11 -22.91 -65.77
N THR A 127 27.23 -22.33 -64.96
CA THR A 127 26.75 -20.96 -65.14
C THR A 127 26.97 -20.26 -63.81
N GLY A 128 28.02 -19.44 -63.76
CA GLY A 128 28.13 -18.43 -62.72
C GLY A 128 27.01 -17.41 -62.94
N THR A 129 26.07 -17.35 -62.00
CA THR A 129 25.14 -16.24 -61.85
C THR A 129 25.12 -15.85 -60.39
N ALA A 130 25.41 -14.57 -60.18
CA ALA A 130 25.59 -13.85 -58.93
C ALA A 130 24.72 -14.37 -57.76
N ALA A 131 25.37 -14.60 -56.62
CA ALA A 131 24.71 -14.59 -55.33
C ALA A 131 24.10 -13.19 -55.13
N THR A 132 22.80 -13.07 -55.41
CA THR A 132 22.01 -11.90 -55.06
C THR A 132 21.94 -11.82 -53.54
N ALA A 133 21.90 -10.61 -53.00
CA ALA A 133 21.84 -10.29 -51.57
C ALA A 133 20.56 -10.79 -50.84
N VAL A 134 19.88 -11.81 -51.39
CA VAL A 134 18.59 -12.34 -50.94
C VAL A 134 18.76 -13.39 -49.83
N ASP A 135 19.97 -13.91 -49.61
CA ASP A 135 20.21 -14.99 -48.63
C ASP A 135 20.60 -14.48 -47.22
N LEU A 136 20.47 -13.18 -46.93
CA LEU A 136 20.88 -12.63 -45.64
C LEU A 136 19.81 -12.82 -44.54
N LEU A 137 18.55 -13.09 -44.91
CA LEU A 137 17.41 -12.96 -43.99
C LEU A 137 16.58 -14.23 -43.77
N GLY A 138 16.76 -15.30 -44.55
CA GLY A 138 16.26 -16.66 -44.30
C GLY A 138 14.73 -16.89 -44.27
N ASP A 139 13.96 -15.87 -43.89
CA ASP A 139 12.52 -15.87 -43.63
C ASP A 139 11.80 -14.80 -44.48
N ASP A 140 10.48 -14.95 -44.61
CA ASP A 140 9.63 -13.96 -45.27
C ASP A 140 9.69 -12.60 -44.55
N LEU A 141 10.03 -11.54 -45.29
CA LEU A 141 10.09 -10.17 -44.77
C LEU A 141 8.71 -9.68 -44.32
N THR A 142 8.59 -9.29 -43.04
CA THR A 142 7.40 -8.63 -42.50
C THR A 142 7.66 -7.12 -42.35
N VAL A 143 6.70 -6.28 -42.78
CA VAL A 143 6.81 -4.83 -42.64
C VAL A 143 6.25 -4.40 -41.29
N LEU A 144 7.00 -3.59 -40.54
CA LEU A 144 6.50 -2.93 -39.33
C LEU A 144 6.09 -1.50 -39.67
N THR A 145 4.83 -1.16 -39.41
CA THR A 145 4.34 0.23 -39.55
C THR A 145 4.19 0.87 -38.19
N VAL A 146 4.75 2.06 -38.01
CA VAL A 146 4.77 2.79 -36.76
C VAL A 146 3.94 4.07 -36.91
N GLY A 147 2.92 4.25 -36.08
CA GLY A 147 2.08 5.45 -36.09
C GLY A 147 0.83 5.35 -36.97
N ALA A 148 0.78 6.09 -38.08
CA ALA A 148 -0.47 6.27 -38.84
C ALA A 148 -0.95 4.97 -39.51
N GLU A 149 -2.17 4.54 -39.18
CA GLU A 149 -2.81 3.32 -39.73
C GLU A 149 -2.88 3.30 -41.26
N LEU A 150 -2.94 4.47 -41.88
CA LEU A 150 -2.96 4.63 -43.35
C LEU A 150 -1.82 3.85 -44.05
N PHE A 151 -0.63 3.79 -43.47
CA PHE A 151 0.49 3.04 -44.06
C PHE A 151 0.30 1.53 -43.92
N ALA A 152 -0.25 1.08 -42.80
CA ALA A 152 -0.58 -0.33 -42.58
C ALA A 152 -1.69 -0.77 -43.55
N ASP A 153 -2.74 0.02 -43.68
CA ASP A 153 -3.86 -0.26 -44.58
C ASP A 153 -3.40 -0.32 -46.04
N SER A 154 -2.58 0.64 -46.47
CA SER A 154 -2.00 0.65 -47.82
C SER A 154 -1.17 -0.61 -48.13
N LEU A 155 -0.47 -1.16 -47.14
CA LEU A 155 0.31 -2.39 -47.30
C LEU A 155 -0.56 -3.65 -47.30
N ARG A 156 -1.61 -3.68 -46.45
CA ARG A 156 -2.61 -4.76 -46.45
C ARG A 156 -3.35 -4.84 -47.77
N GLU A 157 -3.73 -3.70 -48.34
CA GLU A 157 -4.37 -3.62 -49.67
C GLU A 157 -3.49 -4.20 -50.78
N GLN A 158 -2.17 -4.17 -50.60
CA GLN A 158 -1.19 -4.74 -51.52
C GLN A 158 -0.80 -6.19 -51.18
N ALA A 159 -1.54 -6.84 -50.27
CA ALA A 159 -1.25 -8.18 -49.75
C ALA A 159 0.17 -8.34 -49.16
N CYS A 160 0.75 -7.24 -48.66
CA CYS A 160 2.02 -7.26 -47.95
C CYS A 160 1.78 -7.61 -46.47
N PRO A 161 2.47 -8.61 -45.91
CA PRO A 161 2.44 -8.88 -44.47
C PRO A 161 2.94 -7.65 -43.70
N VAL A 162 2.04 -7.04 -42.94
CA VAL A 162 2.33 -5.85 -42.15
C VAL A 162 1.84 -6.03 -40.72
N GLU A 163 2.74 -5.76 -39.78
CA GLU A 163 2.43 -5.71 -38.37
C GLU A 163 2.40 -4.24 -37.91
N PRO A 164 1.22 -3.69 -37.59
CA PRO A 164 1.12 -2.34 -37.06
C PRO A 164 1.64 -2.31 -35.62
N VAL A 165 2.46 -1.31 -35.33
CA VAL A 165 2.92 -0.98 -33.98
C VAL A 165 2.18 0.29 -33.55
N ASP A 166 1.38 0.19 -32.48
CA ASP A 166 0.75 1.34 -31.83
C ASP A 166 1.81 2.15 -31.05
N TRP A 167 2.68 2.80 -31.81
CA TRP A 167 3.68 3.71 -31.28
C TRP A 167 3.12 5.13 -31.28
N ARG A 168 3.30 5.80 -30.15
CA ARG A 168 2.96 7.22 -29.98
C ARG A 168 4.16 7.94 -29.39
N PRO A 169 4.38 9.23 -29.73
CA PRO A 169 5.33 10.05 -29.00
C PRO A 169 4.99 10.02 -27.49
N PRO A 170 6.01 10.02 -26.60
CA PRO A 170 5.78 10.11 -25.16
C PRO A 170 4.84 11.27 -24.82
N PRO A 171 3.75 11.04 -24.08
CA PRO A 171 2.75 12.09 -23.82
C PRO A 171 3.26 13.16 -22.85
N PHE A 172 4.31 12.87 -22.09
CA PHE A 172 4.98 13.81 -21.19
C PHE A 172 6.48 13.49 -21.07
N GLY A 173 7.24 14.46 -20.54
CA GLY A 173 8.70 14.41 -20.54
C GLY A 173 9.30 14.91 -21.86
N GLN A 174 10.54 15.41 -21.80
CA GLN A 174 11.23 15.90 -22.99
C GLN A 174 11.86 14.70 -23.72
N SER A 175 11.71 14.63 -25.05
CA SER A 175 12.26 13.53 -25.86
C SER A 175 13.77 13.38 -25.69
N ALA A 176 14.49 14.49 -25.49
CA ALA A 176 15.93 14.47 -25.21
C ALA A 176 16.27 13.83 -23.86
N ASP A 177 15.51 14.15 -22.81
CA ASP A 177 15.70 13.56 -21.47
C ASP A 177 15.40 12.06 -21.50
N ILE A 178 14.30 11.66 -22.15
CA ILE A 178 13.91 10.25 -22.34
C ILE A 178 15.01 9.49 -23.10
N ALA A 179 15.53 10.07 -24.19
CA ALA A 179 16.61 9.46 -24.97
C ALA A 179 17.89 9.32 -24.15
N ALA A 180 18.26 10.33 -23.35
CA ALA A 180 19.45 10.29 -22.50
C ALA A 180 19.35 9.19 -21.42
N VAL A 181 18.20 9.05 -20.75
CA VAL A 181 17.98 7.96 -19.77
C VAL A 181 17.91 6.60 -20.46
N ALA A 182 17.29 6.52 -21.64
CA ALA A 182 17.23 5.29 -22.43
C ALA A 182 18.61 4.84 -22.95
N ALA A 183 19.53 5.77 -23.16
CA ALA A 183 20.89 5.50 -23.62
C ALA A 183 21.91 5.29 -22.47
N ASP A 184 21.53 5.50 -21.20
CA ASP A 184 22.45 5.29 -20.07
C ASP A 184 22.90 3.83 -20.01
N PRO A 185 24.20 3.52 -20.20
CA PRO A 185 24.71 2.15 -20.25
C PRO A 185 24.61 1.43 -18.90
N ARG A 186 24.45 2.18 -17.79
CA ARG A 186 24.30 1.61 -16.45
C ARG A 186 22.88 1.07 -16.20
N ARG A 187 21.87 1.63 -16.88
CA ARG A 187 20.45 1.41 -16.56
C ARG A 187 20.05 -0.07 -16.53
N PRO A 188 20.39 -0.92 -17.53
CA PRO A 188 19.90 -2.30 -17.53
C PRO A 188 20.33 -3.08 -16.27
N GLU A 189 21.61 -2.96 -15.91
CA GLU A 189 22.18 -3.63 -14.74
C GLU A 189 21.69 -3.01 -13.42
N ALA A 190 21.58 -1.68 -13.38
CA ALA A 190 21.06 -0.96 -12.22
C ALA A 190 19.60 -1.33 -11.91
N ASN A 191 18.75 -1.42 -12.94
CA ASN A 191 17.35 -1.83 -12.80
C ASN A 191 17.21 -3.30 -12.43
N ARG A 192 18.02 -4.18 -13.00
CA ARG A 192 18.08 -5.59 -12.63
C ARG A 192 18.44 -5.76 -11.15
N THR A 193 19.49 -5.07 -10.70
CA THR A 193 19.92 -5.08 -9.30
C THR A 193 18.85 -4.53 -8.36
N ALA A 194 18.21 -3.41 -8.74
CA ALA A 194 17.12 -2.83 -7.95
C ALA A 194 15.97 -3.82 -7.77
N LEU A 195 15.53 -4.46 -8.86
CA LEU A 195 14.46 -5.46 -8.82
C LEU A 195 14.85 -6.69 -7.98
N GLU A 196 16.06 -7.22 -8.15
CA GLU A 196 16.54 -8.36 -7.37
C GLU A 196 16.51 -8.09 -5.86
N ARG A 197 16.88 -6.88 -5.42
CA ARG A 197 16.81 -6.49 -4.00
C ARG A 197 15.37 -6.40 -3.49
N VAL A 198 14.47 -5.76 -4.23
CA VAL A 198 13.04 -5.69 -3.86
C VAL A 198 12.44 -7.10 -3.74
N LEU A 199 12.78 -8.00 -4.67
CA LEU A 199 12.27 -9.37 -4.69
C LEU A 199 12.88 -10.25 -3.57
N ALA A 200 14.10 -9.96 -3.14
CA ALA A 200 14.79 -10.71 -2.09
C ALA A 200 14.39 -10.27 -0.67
N ALA A 201 14.07 -8.99 -0.47
CA ALA A 201 13.77 -8.42 0.85
C ALA A 201 12.74 -9.21 1.67
N GLY A 202 13.06 -9.48 2.94
CA GLY A 202 12.12 -10.01 3.93
C GLY A 202 11.38 -8.89 4.68
N ALA A 203 10.39 -9.27 5.47
CA ALA A 203 9.64 -8.35 6.31
C ALA A 203 9.14 -9.07 7.56
N GLU A 204 9.93 -9.03 8.63
CA GLU A 204 9.60 -9.65 9.91
C GLU A 204 9.11 -8.60 10.90
N LEU A 205 7.90 -8.78 11.46
CA LEU A 205 7.45 -8.00 12.60
C LEU A 205 8.21 -8.47 13.84
N ILE A 206 9.07 -7.60 14.38
CA ILE A 206 9.98 -7.94 15.48
C ILE A 206 9.60 -7.30 16.81
N ASP A 207 8.89 -6.17 16.80
CA ASP A 207 8.45 -5.49 18.01
C ASP A 207 7.28 -4.53 17.75
N VAL A 208 6.68 -4.04 18.83
CA VAL A 208 5.71 -2.93 18.83
C VAL A 208 6.16 -1.94 19.89
N LEU A 209 6.38 -0.68 19.54
CA LEU A 209 7.12 0.28 20.38
C LEU A 209 6.44 1.65 20.41
N PRO A 210 6.60 2.43 21.50
CA PRO A 210 6.30 3.87 21.48
C PRO A 210 7.16 4.59 20.43
N ALA A 211 6.55 5.47 19.65
CA ALA A 211 7.17 6.22 18.56
C ALA A 211 8.37 7.04 19.03
N ALA A 212 8.29 7.67 20.21
CA ALA A 212 9.41 8.38 20.84
C ALA A 212 10.67 7.50 20.95
N SER A 213 10.51 6.23 21.33
CA SER A 213 11.63 5.30 21.50
C SER A 213 12.10 4.69 20.18
N ALA A 214 11.17 4.39 19.27
CA ALA A 214 11.46 3.74 17.99
C ALA A 214 12.12 4.70 16.98
N LEU A 215 11.69 5.96 16.98
CA LEU A 215 12.03 6.96 15.96
C LEU A 215 12.78 8.16 16.55
N GLY A 216 13.04 8.18 17.87
CA GLY A 216 13.76 9.28 18.52
C GLY A 216 12.98 10.61 18.55
N LEU A 217 11.65 10.56 18.45
CA LEU A 217 10.82 11.77 18.38
C LEU A 217 10.84 12.52 19.71
N ARG A 218 11.11 13.82 19.65
CA ARG A 218 11.04 14.73 20.79
C ARG A 218 9.64 15.33 20.90
N PRO A 219 9.23 15.82 22.09
CA PRO A 219 8.02 16.63 22.22
C PRO A 219 8.00 17.75 21.17
N GLY A 220 6.85 17.96 20.53
CA GLY A 220 6.69 18.93 19.44
C GLY A 220 7.16 18.46 18.05
N THR A 221 7.73 17.26 17.93
CA THR A 221 8.05 16.65 16.63
C THR A 221 6.88 15.79 16.16
N PHE A 222 6.34 16.09 15.00
CA PHE A 222 5.29 15.31 14.35
C PHE A 222 5.78 14.82 12.99
N LEU A 223 5.66 13.51 12.76
CA LEU A 223 5.83 12.98 11.41
C LEU A 223 4.51 13.13 10.64
N HIS A 224 4.57 13.20 9.32
CA HIS A 224 3.40 13.25 8.45
C HIS A 224 3.61 12.46 7.16
N ALA A 225 2.51 12.09 6.50
CA ALA A 225 2.57 11.43 5.20
C ALA A 225 3.02 12.38 4.07
N GLY A 226 3.56 11.82 2.99
CA GLY A 226 3.89 12.51 1.74
C GLY A 226 5.22 13.27 1.76
N PRO A 227 5.50 14.05 0.69
CA PRO A 227 6.70 14.87 0.60
C PRO A 227 6.69 16.02 1.64
N PRO A 228 7.83 16.69 1.90
CA PRO A 228 7.96 17.78 2.88
C PRO A 228 6.82 18.80 2.80
N LEU A 229 6.25 19.13 3.96
CA LEU A 229 5.06 19.97 4.08
C LEU A 229 5.22 21.01 5.18
N THR A 230 4.73 22.22 4.93
CA THR A 230 4.59 23.28 5.92
C THR A 230 3.13 23.40 6.36
N TRP A 231 2.90 23.95 7.56
CA TRP A 231 1.55 24.12 8.11
C TRP A 231 0.61 24.92 7.20
N ASP A 232 1.11 26.01 6.59
CA ASP A 232 0.32 26.86 5.70
C ASP A 232 -0.21 26.10 4.47
N ARG A 233 0.58 25.14 3.98
CA ARG A 233 0.24 24.27 2.83
C ARG A 233 -0.54 23.02 3.23
N ALA A 234 -0.73 22.74 4.52
CA ALA A 234 -1.40 21.54 4.98
C ALA A 234 -2.87 21.53 4.60
N SER A 235 -3.31 20.41 4.04
CA SER A 235 -4.70 20.13 3.69
C SER A 235 -5.60 20.04 4.94
N GLY A 236 -6.92 20.15 4.78
CA GLY A 236 -7.87 20.07 5.90
C GLY A 236 -7.70 18.84 6.80
N PRO A 237 -7.67 17.60 6.26
CA PRO A 237 -7.46 16.41 7.09
C PRO A 237 -6.07 16.38 7.75
N MET A 238 -5.03 16.88 7.07
CA MET A 238 -3.70 17.01 7.67
C MET A 238 -3.69 17.98 8.85
N ARG A 239 -4.32 19.16 8.70
CA ARG A 239 -4.49 20.14 9.78
C ARG A 239 -5.23 19.54 10.96
N GLY A 240 -6.34 18.85 10.71
CA GLY A 240 -7.09 18.17 11.77
C GLY A 240 -6.28 17.10 12.50
N ALA A 241 -5.47 16.32 11.77
CA ALA A 241 -4.62 15.30 12.36
C ALA A 241 -3.50 15.90 13.23
N LEU A 242 -2.84 16.98 12.77
CA LEU A 242 -1.83 17.69 13.55
C LEU A 242 -2.44 18.35 14.80
N THR A 243 -3.61 18.97 14.68
CA THR A 243 -4.37 19.50 15.81
C THR A 243 -4.69 18.39 16.82
N GLY A 244 -5.18 17.23 16.37
CA GLY A 244 -5.42 16.09 17.25
C GLY A 244 -4.14 15.54 17.89
N GLY A 245 -3.02 15.54 17.18
CA GLY A 245 -1.70 15.20 17.72
C GLY A 245 -1.27 16.14 18.84
N MET A 246 -1.43 17.46 18.67
CA MET A 246 -1.14 18.46 19.72
C MET A 246 -1.97 18.22 20.98
N LEU A 247 -3.27 17.92 20.82
CA LEU A 247 -4.17 17.63 21.93
C LEU A 247 -3.85 16.29 22.62
N LEU A 248 -3.41 15.29 21.85
CA LEU A 248 -3.00 14.00 22.39
C LEU A 248 -1.76 14.13 23.28
N GLU A 249 -0.76 14.89 22.81
CA GLU A 249 0.50 15.13 23.52
C GLU A 249 0.39 16.16 24.65
N GLY A 250 -0.77 16.82 24.81
CA GLY A 250 -0.99 17.85 25.82
C GLY A 250 -0.20 19.15 25.54
N LEU A 251 0.12 19.42 24.27
CA LEU A 251 0.80 20.64 23.83
C LEU A 251 -0.17 21.81 23.60
N ALA A 252 -1.47 21.54 23.67
CA ALA A 252 -2.55 22.53 23.64
C ALA A 252 -3.77 21.97 24.39
N GLU A 253 -4.58 22.85 24.99
CA GLU A 253 -5.82 22.47 25.67
C GLU A 253 -7.03 22.50 24.73
N THR A 254 -6.99 23.33 23.69
CA THR A 254 -8.10 23.48 22.72
C THR A 254 -7.61 23.40 21.26
N PRO A 255 -8.49 23.04 20.31
CA PRO A 255 -8.16 23.06 18.89
C PRO A 255 -7.65 24.42 18.40
N GLU A 256 -8.24 25.52 18.88
CA GLU A 256 -7.85 26.89 18.50
C GLU A 256 -6.45 27.24 19.00
N GLU A 257 -6.11 26.78 20.21
CA GLU A 257 -4.74 26.92 20.73
C GLU A 257 -3.75 26.09 19.92
N ALA A 258 -4.09 24.83 19.61
CA ALA A 258 -3.24 23.95 18.81
C ALA A 258 -2.95 24.57 17.44
N GLU A 259 -3.97 25.06 16.74
CA GLU A 259 -3.83 25.72 15.44
C GLU A 259 -2.97 26.99 15.52
N ARG A 260 -3.12 27.78 16.58
CA ARG A 260 -2.29 28.97 16.81
C ARG A 260 -0.82 28.61 17.01
N VAL A 261 -0.52 27.55 17.78
CA VAL A 261 0.85 27.08 18.02
C VAL A 261 1.45 26.48 16.75
N LEU A 262 0.69 25.64 16.03
CA LEU A 262 1.10 25.07 14.75
C LEU A 262 1.37 26.16 13.70
N ALA A 263 0.56 27.22 13.67
CA ALA A 263 0.77 28.38 12.79
C ALA A 263 1.98 29.23 13.18
N ALA A 264 2.30 29.34 14.47
CA ALA A 264 3.49 30.04 14.94
C ALA A 264 4.78 29.26 14.65
N GLY A 265 4.72 27.92 14.69
CA GLY A 265 5.85 27.02 14.39
C GLY A 265 6.94 26.96 15.45
N THR A 266 6.86 27.75 16.53
CA THR A 266 7.84 27.72 17.62
C THR A 266 7.79 26.37 18.34
N ASP A 267 8.95 25.71 18.46
CA ASP A 267 9.11 24.39 19.08
C ASP A 267 8.29 23.26 18.42
N ILE A 268 7.81 23.47 17.19
CA ILE A 268 7.14 22.44 16.38
C ILE A 268 8.02 22.06 15.19
N THR A 269 8.15 20.77 14.95
CA THR A 269 8.87 20.21 13.79
C THR A 269 7.94 19.27 13.03
N LEU A 270 7.80 19.49 11.73
CA LEU A 270 7.01 18.66 10.82
C LEU A 270 7.95 17.97 9.83
N GLU A 271 7.99 16.64 9.84
CA GLU A 271 8.90 15.86 9.02
C GLU A 271 8.17 14.70 8.30
N PRO A 272 8.49 14.41 7.03
CA PRO A 272 7.94 13.24 6.36
C PRO A 272 8.29 11.92 7.06
N CYS A 273 7.31 11.03 7.21
CA CYS A 273 7.54 9.67 7.69
C CYS A 273 8.66 8.96 6.91
N HIS A 274 8.67 9.14 5.58
CA HIS A 274 9.65 8.52 4.69
C HIS A 274 11.13 8.84 5.00
N GLN A 275 11.41 9.96 5.68
CA GLN A 275 12.77 10.34 6.12
C GLN A 275 13.24 9.60 7.37
N HIS A 276 12.31 8.95 8.08
CA HIS A 276 12.56 8.24 9.34
C HIS A 276 12.36 6.72 9.21
N SER A 277 12.47 6.20 7.98
CA SER A 277 12.09 4.83 7.63
C SER A 277 10.68 4.47 8.11
N ALA A 278 9.79 5.46 8.23
CA ALA A 278 8.42 5.28 8.64
C ALA A 278 7.46 5.51 7.46
N VAL A 279 6.24 5.04 7.62
CA VAL A 279 5.12 5.30 6.72
C VAL A 279 3.85 5.47 7.54
N GLY A 280 2.98 6.39 7.13
CA GLY A 280 1.72 6.68 7.80
C GLY A 280 0.53 6.65 6.83
N PRO A 281 -0.57 5.91 7.16
CA PRO A 281 -1.77 5.93 6.32
C PRO A 281 -2.48 7.29 6.41
N MET A 282 -3.08 7.73 5.31
CA MET A 282 -3.86 8.98 5.22
C MET A 282 -3.05 10.21 5.70
N ALA A 283 -3.50 11.03 6.66
CA ALA A 283 -2.67 12.15 7.14
C ALA A 283 -1.29 11.67 7.67
N GLY A 284 -1.20 10.42 8.12
CA GLY A 284 0.06 9.81 8.54
C GLY A 284 0.70 10.50 9.74
N VAL A 285 -0.07 11.29 10.49
CA VAL A 285 0.45 12.01 11.65
C VAL A 285 0.88 11.01 12.72
N LEU A 286 2.15 11.07 13.09
CA LEU A 286 2.73 10.28 14.17
C LEU A 286 3.33 11.24 15.20
N SER A 287 2.91 11.09 16.45
CA SER A 287 3.42 11.87 17.58
C SER A 287 4.16 10.96 18.58
N PRO A 288 5.01 11.53 19.47
CA PRO A 288 5.89 10.76 20.35
C PRO A 288 5.19 9.69 21.22
N SER A 289 3.99 9.95 21.73
CA SER A 289 3.25 9.03 22.60
C SER A 289 2.53 7.91 21.85
N MET A 290 2.39 8.00 20.52
CA MET A 290 1.76 6.95 19.72
C MET A 290 2.63 5.69 19.67
N TRP A 291 2.03 4.58 19.26
CA TRP A 291 2.73 3.30 19.09
C TRP A 291 2.88 2.94 17.61
N VAL A 292 3.96 2.26 17.30
CA VAL A 292 4.31 1.79 15.95
C VAL A 292 4.62 0.30 15.94
N PHE A 293 4.30 -0.36 14.83
CA PHE A 293 4.92 -1.63 14.46
C PHE A 293 6.37 -1.39 14.05
N GLN A 294 7.26 -2.31 14.43
CA GLN A 294 8.65 -2.34 13.99
C GLN A 294 8.88 -3.60 13.16
N LEU A 295 9.19 -3.41 11.87
CA LEU A 295 9.56 -4.51 10.97
C LEU A 295 11.04 -4.46 10.64
N HIS A 296 11.64 -5.63 10.41
CA HIS A 296 13.03 -5.80 9.99
C HIS A 296 13.13 -6.61 8.70
N ASP A 297 14.02 -6.21 7.81
CA ASP A 297 14.41 -7.06 6.68
C ASP A 297 15.66 -7.89 7.06
N PRO A 298 15.53 -9.22 7.24
CA PRO A 298 16.67 -10.08 7.57
C PRO A 298 17.65 -10.28 6.41
N VAL A 299 17.32 -9.86 5.19
CA VAL A 299 18.12 -10.06 3.97
C VAL A 299 19.05 -8.89 3.72
N HIS A 300 18.51 -7.67 3.60
CA HIS A 300 19.32 -6.47 3.35
C HIS A 300 19.58 -5.64 4.61
N GLY A 301 18.96 -5.99 5.73
CA GLY A 301 18.96 -5.17 6.94
C GLY A 301 18.01 -3.99 6.83
N GLY A 302 18.04 -3.12 7.84
CA GLY A 302 17.14 -1.98 7.93
C GLY A 302 15.88 -2.28 8.74
N THR A 303 15.18 -1.22 9.09
CA THR A 303 13.99 -1.29 9.94
C THR A 303 12.99 -0.27 9.42
N ALA A 304 11.72 -0.65 9.35
CA ALA A 304 10.66 0.26 8.99
C ALA A 304 9.53 0.28 10.02
N TYR A 305 8.85 1.41 10.10
CA TYR A 305 7.85 1.69 11.11
C TYR A 305 6.53 2.15 10.50
N CYS A 306 5.44 1.83 11.17
CA CYS A 306 4.11 2.36 10.84
C CYS A 306 3.27 2.44 12.11
N SER A 307 2.42 3.46 12.22
CA SER A 307 1.50 3.60 13.35
C SER A 307 0.60 2.37 13.51
N LEU A 308 -0.01 2.19 14.67
CA LEU A 308 -1.10 1.22 14.82
C LEU A 308 -2.39 1.74 14.14
N ASN A 309 -3.20 0.84 13.58
CA ASN A 309 -4.45 1.24 12.95
C ASN A 309 -5.53 1.57 14.00
N GLU A 310 -6.08 2.78 13.93
CA GLU A 310 -7.04 3.32 14.90
C GLU A 310 -8.49 2.81 14.75
N GLY A 311 -8.76 2.05 13.69
CA GLY A 311 -10.10 1.61 13.31
C GLY A 311 -10.66 2.34 12.08
N LEU A 312 -11.99 2.28 11.95
CA LEU A 312 -12.76 2.81 10.83
C LEU A 312 -13.59 4.04 11.25
N GLY A 313 -14.05 4.81 10.26
CA GLY A 313 -14.92 5.98 10.47
C GLY A 313 -14.15 7.23 10.90
N LYS A 314 -14.52 7.81 12.05
CA LYS A 314 -13.84 8.99 12.61
C LYS A 314 -12.59 8.55 13.36
N VAL A 315 -11.43 8.80 12.76
CA VAL A 315 -10.09 8.49 13.28
C VAL A 315 -9.11 9.60 12.91
N LEU A 316 -8.00 9.70 13.64
CA LEU A 316 -7.01 10.77 13.48
C LEU A 316 -6.35 10.75 12.11
N ARG A 317 -6.08 9.57 11.56
CA ARG A 317 -5.53 9.45 10.19
C ARG A 317 -6.40 10.14 9.14
N TYR A 318 -7.72 10.25 9.33
CA TYR A 318 -8.61 11.03 8.45
C TYR A 318 -8.85 12.48 8.91
N GLY A 319 -8.06 12.96 9.88
CA GLY A 319 -8.13 14.31 10.41
C GLY A 319 -9.21 14.53 11.47
N ALA A 320 -9.81 13.48 12.03
CA ALA A 320 -10.78 13.62 13.13
C ALA A 320 -10.08 13.66 14.49
N TYR A 321 -10.51 14.57 15.38
CA TYR A 321 -9.86 14.79 16.69
C TYR A 321 -10.88 15.01 17.82
N SER A 322 -12.06 14.39 17.73
CA SER A 322 -13.06 14.46 18.79
C SER A 322 -12.58 13.78 20.08
N ALA A 323 -13.26 14.04 21.20
CA ALA A 323 -12.96 13.39 22.47
C ALA A 323 -12.97 11.85 22.40
N GLU A 324 -13.84 11.26 21.56
CA GLU A 324 -13.88 9.81 21.32
C GLU A 324 -12.59 9.33 20.64
N VAL A 325 -12.09 10.06 19.62
CA VAL A 325 -10.84 9.72 18.93
C VAL A 325 -9.66 9.78 19.90
N LEU A 326 -9.54 10.87 20.67
CA LEU A 326 -8.45 11.02 21.65
C LEU A 326 -8.52 9.95 22.75
N THR A 327 -9.72 9.59 23.20
CA THR A 327 -9.91 8.51 24.18
C THR A 327 -9.44 7.17 23.62
N ARG A 328 -9.77 6.88 22.35
CA ARG A 328 -9.32 5.66 21.67
C ARG A 328 -7.81 5.62 21.51
N LEU A 329 -7.18 6.72 21.10
CA LEU A 329 -5.72 6.82 20.96
C LEU A 329 -4.98 6.61 22.29
N ARG A 330 -5.52 7.15 23.38
CA ARG A 330 -5.00 6.89 24.74
C ARG A 330 -5.16 5.43 25.12
N TRP A 331 -6.34 4.83 24.90
CA TRP A 331 -6.55 3.40 25.10
C TRP A 331 -5.58 2.54 24.26
N MET A 332 -5.33 2.92 23.00
CA MET A 332 -4.36 2.20 22.17
C MET A 332 -2.96 2.26 22.77
N SER A 333 -2.59 3.38 23.38
CA SER A 333 -1.28 3.55 24.03
C SER A 333 -1.18 2.82 25.37
N ASP A 334 -2.29 2.77 26.13
CA ASP A 334 -2.35 2.16 27.46
C ASP A 334 -2.60 0.65 27.43
N VAL A 335 -3.24 0.14 26.37
CA VAL A 335 -3.75 -1.25 26.29
C VAL A 335 -3.29 -1.96 25.02
N LEU A 336 -3.65 -1.45 23.84
CA LEU A 336 -3.41 -2.16 22.57
C LEU A 336 -1.91 -2.37 22.30
N GLY A 337 -1.13 -1.29 22.33
CA GLY A 337 0.31 -1.30 22.06
C GLY A 337 1.07 -2.23 23.00
N PRO A 338 0.94 -2.09 24.34
CA PRO A 338 1.57 -3.00 25.29
C PRO A 338 1.17 -4.46 25.13
N ALA A 339 -0.10 -4.76 24.85
CA ALA A 339 -0.56 -6.13 24.65
C ALA A 339 0.02 -6.75 23.37
N LEU A 340 0.07 -6.01 22.27
CA LEU A 340 0.69 -6.47 21.02
C LEU A 340 2.20 -6.63 21.17
N GLN A 341 2.88 -5.71 21.86
CA GLN A 341 4.31 -5.83 22.16
C GLN A 341 4.60 -7.12 22.92
N ALA A 342 3.85 -7.40 23.99
CA ALA A 342 4.06 -8.59 24.80
C ALA A 342 3.83 -9.86 23.98
N ALA A 343 2.78 -9.90 23.15
CA ALA A 343 2.49 -11.04 22.29
C ALA A 343 3.57 -11.25 21.20
N VAL A 344 3.98 -10.20 20.50
CA VAL A 344 5.03 -10.29 19.46
C VAL A 344 6.36 -10.76 20.08
N ARG A 345 6.73 -10.27 21.27
CA ARG A 345 7.96 -10.69 21.95
C ARG A 345 7.91 -12.12 22.47
N ALA A 346 6.73 -12.62 22.85
CA ALA A 346 6.54 -14.01 23.26
C ALA A 346 6.57 -14.97 22.06
N HIS A 347 5.90 -14.60 20.98
CA HIS A 347 5.87 -15.36 19.73
C HIS A 347 7.26 -15.42 19.06
N GLY A 348 7.97 -14.30 19.06
CA GLY A 348 9.13 -14.06 18.20
C GLY A 348 8.74 -13.47 16.84
N PRO A 349 9.71 -13.28 15.93
CA PRO A 349 9.47 -12.63 14.64
C PRO A 349 8.32 -13.26 13.85
N VAL A 350 7.42 -12.43 13.29
CA VAL A 350 6.31 -12.86 12.41
C VAL A 350 6.62 -12.48 10.97
N ASP A 351 6.61 -13.44 10.05
CA ASP A 351 6.85 -13.19 8.62
C ASP A 351 5.63 -12.51 7.97
N ILE A 352 5.68 -11.19 7.88
CA ILE A 352 4.63 -10.36 7.26
C ILE A 352 4.60 -10.57 5.75
N ARG A 353 5.75 -10.79 5.09
CA ARG A 353 5.81 -11.03 3.65
C ARG A 353 5.06 -12.32 3.29
N ALA A 354 5.18 -13.37 4.11
CA ALA A 354 4.43 -14.61 3.92
C ALA A 354 2.92 -14.41 4.09
N ILE A 355 2.48 -13.59 5.06
CA ILE A 355 1.05 -13.26 5.22
C ILE A 355 0.54 -12.49 4.00
N VAL A 356 1.31 -11.51 3.50
CA VAL A 356 0.97 -10.74 2.28
C VAL A 356 0.80 -11.66 1.07
N ALA A 357 1.70 -12.63 0.88
CA ALA A 357 1.59 -13.60 -0.20
C ALA A 357 0.29 -14.40 -0.15
N GLN A 358 -0.13 -14.83 1.05
CA GLN A 358 -1.33 -15.63 1.23
C GLN A 358 -2.62 -14.79 1.15
N MET A 359 -2.64 -13.58 1.70
CA MET A 359 -3.84 -12.74 1.68
C MET A 359 -4.24 -12.36 0.25
N LEU A 360 -3.28 -12.16 -0.66
CA LEU A 360 -3.57 -11.96 -2.09
C LEU A 360 -4.34 -13.14 -2.70
N GLN A 361 -4.02 -14.37 -2.28
CA GLN A 361 -4.71 -15.57 -2.73
C GLN A 361 -6.06 -15.79 -2.04
N MET A 362 -6.37 -14.98 -1.01
CA MET A 362 -7.59 -15.02 -0.22
C MET A 362 -8.54 -13.84 -0.53
N GLY A 363 -8.28 -13.11 -1.62
CA GLY A 363 -9.17 -12.05 -2.09
C GLY A 363 -8.92 -10.68 -1.48
N ASP A 364 -7.76 -10.46 -0.85
CA ASP A 364 -7.26 -9.15 -0.46
C ASP A 364 -6.31 -8.58 -1.51
N GLU A 365 -6.07 -7.26 -1.50
CA GLU A 365 -5.08 -6.61 -2.37
C GLU A 365 -4.00 -5.86 -1.60
N GLY A 366 -4.12 -5.72 -0.28
CA GLY A 366 -3.07 -5.18 0.59
C GLY A 366 -3.12 -3.66 0.82
N HIS A 367 -4.10 -2.94 0.26
CA HIS A 367 -4.28 -1.50 0.46
C HIS A 367 -5.68 -1.18 1.02
N ASN A 368 -6.75 -1.36 0.25
CA ASN A 368 -8.12 -1.10 0.71
C ASN A 368 -8.84 -2.33 1.28
N ARG A 369 -8.34 -3.54 1.02
CA ARG A 369 -8.92 -4.78 1.52
C ARG A 369 -7.81 -5.62 2.16
N ASN A 370 -7.93 -5.77 3.48
CA ASN A 370 -6.92 -6.38 4.35
C ASN A 370 -7.55 -7.37 5.35
N ARG A 371 -8.72 -7.92 5.01
CA ARG A 371 -9.53 -8.75 5.91
C ARG A 371 -8.88 -10.11 6.16
N ALA A 372 -8.42 -10.78 5.11
CA ALA A 372 -7.67 -12.02 5.24
C ALA A 372 -6.36 -11.79 6.01
N GLY A 373 -5.59 -10.75 5.65
CA GLY A 373 -4.35 -10.40 6.36
C GLY A 373 -4.57 -10.16 7.86
N THR A 374 -5.64 -9.44 8.22
CA THR A 374 -5.99 -9.16 9.63
C THR A 374 -6.31 -10.43 10.41
N LEU A 375 -7.08 -11.35 9.82
CA LEU A 375 -7.41 -12.63 10.45
C LEU A 375 -6.20 -13.57 10.54
N MET A 376 -5.30 -13.51 9.56
CA MET A 376 -4.05 -14.26 9.59
C MET A 376 -3.10 -13.76 10.68
N LEU A 377 -2.98 -12.45 10.87
CA LEU A 377 -2.22 -11.90 11.99
C LEU A 377 -2.76 -12.39 13.34
N LEU A 378 -4.07 -12.36 13.50
CA LEU A 378 -4.70 -12.92 14.71
C LEU A 378 -4.41 -14.41 14.85
N ARG A 379 -4.46 -15.18 13.76
CA ARG A 379 -4.09 -16.61 13.80
C ARG A 379 -2.66 -16.82 14.31
N GLU A 380 -1.70 -15.99 13.90
CA GLU A 380 -0.31 -16.08 14.36
C GLU A 380 -0.17 -15.69 15.85
N LEU A 381 -0.78 -14.57 16.27
CA LEU A 381 -0.53 -13.98 17.59
C LEU A 381 -1.55 -14.35 18.69
N LEU A 382 -2.65 -15.03 18.38
CA LEU A 382 -3.75 -15.23 19.34
C LEU A 382 -3.32 -16.06 20.56
N GLY A 383 -2.49 -17.08 20.37
CA GLY A 383 -1.96 -17.89 21.47
C GLY A 383 -1.18 -17.01 22.46
N ASP A 384 -0.20 -16.27 21.96
CA ASP A 384 0.63 -15.37 22.77
C ASP A 384 -0.17 -14.20 23.38
N LEU A 385 -1.20 -13.71 22.70
CA LEU A 385 -2.12 -12.71 23.25
C LEU A 385 -2.93 -13.27 24.43
N ILE A 386 -3.30 -14.55 24.40
CA ILE A 386 -3.98 -15.22 25.53
C ILE A 386 -3.01 -15.37 26.71
N GLU A 387 -1.76 -15.71 26.45
CA GLU A 387 -0.74 -15.91 27.49
C GLU A 387 -0.26 -14.60 28.11
N THR A 388 -0.11 -13.54 27.30
CA THR A 388 0.54 -12.29 27.72
C THR A 388 -0.41 -11.10 27.91
N GLY A 389 -1.55 -11.06 27.20
CA GLY A 389 -2.48 -9.92 27.21
C GLY A 389 -3.35 -9.80 28.48
N GLY A 390 -3.43 -10.87 29.28
CA GLY A 390 -4.14 -10.89 30.56
C GLY A 390 -5.63 -10.52 30.43
N ARG A 391 -6.10 -9.58 31.26
CA ARG A 391 -7.53 -9.19 31.28
C ARG A 391 -7.98 -8.44 30.01
N HIS A 392 -7.04 -7.92 29.22
CA HIS A 392 -7.31 -7.06 28.07
C HIS A 392 -7.35 -7.83 26.75
N THR A 393 -6.94 -9.10 26.73
CA THR A 393 -6.88 -9.92 25.52
C THR A 393 -8.17 -9.90 24.72
N ALA A 394 -9.32 -10.10 25.38
CA ALA A 394 -10.62 -10.13 24.69
C ALA A 394 -10.97 -8.79 24.05
N GLU A 395 -10.59 -7.66 24.66
CA GLU A 395 -10.83 -6.33 24.11
C GLU A 395 -9.92 -6.08 22.90
N VAL A 396 -8.63 -6.40 23.01
CA VAL A 396 -7.65 -6.29 21.91
C VAL A 396 -8.06 -7.14 20.71
N VAL A 397 -8.44 -8.41 20.93
CA VAL A 397 -8.88 -9.31 19.86
C VAL A 397 -10.13 -8.76 19.17
N ARG A 398 -11.12 -8.24 19.91
CA ARG A 398 -12.31 -7.62 19.32
C ARG A 398 -11.97 -6.37 18.51
N PHE A 399 -11.04 -5.55 18.99
CA PHE A 399 -10.60 -4.35 18.29
C PHE A 399 -9.94 -4.70 16.95
N VAL A 400 -9.00 -5.64 16.95
CA VAL A 400 -8.32 -6.10 15.73
C VAL A 400 -9.30 -6.79 14.78
N ALA A 401 -10.10 -7.73 15.27
CA ALA A 401 -11.06 -8.49 14.44
C ALA A 401 -12.20 -7.62 13.88
N GLY A 402 -12.56 -6.53 14.57
CA GLY A 402 -13.57 -5.57 14.11
C GLY A 402 -13.03 -4.54 13.11
N ASN A 403 -11.73 -4.58 12.82
CA ASN A 403 -11.05 -3.62 11.95
C ASN A 403 -10.43 -4.34 10.74
N ASP A 404 -11.22 -4.49 9.67
CA ASP A 404 -10.77 -5.13 8.41
C ASP A 404 -9.59 -4.39 7.73
N HIS A 405 -9.20 -3.20 8.20
CA HIS A 405 -8.04 -2.44 7.73
C HIS A 405 -6.81 -2.57 8.62
N PHE A 406 -6.87 -3.32 9.73
CA PHE A 406 -5.79 -3.36 10.72
C PHE A 406 -4.44 -3.77 10.10
N PHE A 407 -4.46 -4.75 9.19
CA PHE A 407 -3.26 -5.28 8.56
C PHE A 407 -2.59 -4.34 7.54
N LEU A 408 -3.27 -3.29 7.05
CA LEU A 408 -2.67 -2.28 6.17
C LEU A 408 -1.38 -1.69 6.79
N ASN A 409 -1.42 -1.45 8.09
CA ASN A 409 -0.32 -0.86 8.84
C ASN A 409 0.88 -1.82 9.01
N LEU A 410 0.77 -3.07 8.59
CA LEU A 410 1.88 -4.03 8.47
C LEU A 410 2.34 -4.19 7.01
N VAL A 411 1.42 -4.10 6.04
CA VAL A 411 1.76 -4.11 4.61
C VAL A 411 2.63 -2.91 4.23
N MET A 412 2.27 -1.71 4.70
CA MET A 412 2.99 -0.48 4.37
C MET A 412 4.48 -0.50 4.77
N PRO A 413 4.86 -0.82 6.04
CA PRO A 413 6.27 -0.89 6.41
C PRO A 413 7.00 -2.08 5.77
N ALA A 414 6.31 -3.18 5.44
CA ALA A 414 6.90 -4.28 4.67
C ALA A 414 7.29 -3.82 3.25
N ALA A 415 6.39 -3.10 2.57
CA ALA A 415 6.66 -2.47 1.29
C ALA A 415 7.81 -1.45 1.37
N LYS A 416 7.84 -0.62 2.42
CA LYS A 416 8.91 0.34 2.67
C LYS A 416 10.28 -0.33 2.79
N LEU A 417 10.39 -1.42 3.56
CA LEU A 417 11.65 -2.19 3.66
C LEU A 417 12.12 -2.70 2.31
N ALA A 418 11.22 -3.36 1.57
CA ALA A 418 11.56 -3.95 0.28
C ALA A 418 12.02 -2.90 -0.74
N LEU A 419 11.34 -1.75 -0.80
CA LEU A 419 11.66 -0.68 -1.73
C LEU A 419 12.89 0.14 -1.30
N ASP A 420 13.12 0.28 0.01
CA ASP A 420 14.33 0.93 0.52
C ASP A 420 15.60 0.12 0.21
N ALA A 421 15.51 -1.21 0.09
CA ALA A 421 16.64 -2.04 -0.34
C ALA A 421 17.15 -1.68 -1.75
N ALA A 422 16.31 -1.09 -2.60
CA ALA A 422 16.65 -0.66 -3.95
C ALA A 422 17.16 0.79 -4.05
N ARG A 423 17.30 1.52 -2.93
CA ARG A 423 17.83 2.88 -2.93
C ARG A 423 19.32 2.94 -3.32
N ASP A 424 19.71 4.13 -3.76
CA ASP A 424 21.10 4.52 -4.02
C ASP A 424 21.84 3.64 -5.04
N ILE A 425 21.14 3.26 -6.11
CA ILE A 425 21.71 2.53 -7.24
C ILE A 425 21.83 3.49 -8.44
N PRO A 426 23.04 4.02 -8.74
CA PRO A 426 23.22 4.94 -9.86
C PRO A 426 22.75 4.36 -11.20
N GLY A 427 22.00 5.14 -11.96
CA GLY A 427 21.41 4.71 -13.24
C GLY A 427 20.09 3.93 -13.10
N ALA A 428 19.66 3.56 -11.88
CA ALA A 428 18.38 2.90 -11.68
C ALA A 428 17.21 3.89 -11.83
N THR A 429 16.19 3.46 -12.57
CA THR A 429 14.99 4.25 -12.89
C THR A 429 13.74 3.77 -12.13
N MET A 430 13.92 2.84 -11.20
CA MET A 430 12.85 2.29 -10.35
C MET A 430 12.35 3.33 -9.33
N VAL A 431 11.03 3.51 -9.24
CA VAL A 431 10.38 4.26 -8.16
C VAL A 431 10.47 3.45 -6.86
N VAL A 432 10.96 4.08 -5.79
CA VAL A 432 11.12 3.47 -4.45
C VAL A 432 10.17 4.06 -3.39
N ALA A 433 9.48 5.14 -3.73
CA ALA A 433 8.38 5.65 -2.92
C ALA A 433 7.39 6.42 -3.78
N MET A 434 6.10 6.17 -3.56
CA MET A 434 5.01 7.06 -3.94
C MET A 434 4.26 7.45 -2.67
N ALA A 435 4.07 8.74 -2.45
CA ALA A 435 3.39 9.24 -1.25
C ALA A 435 2.73 10.60 -1.52
N ARG A 436 1.75 10.96 -0.71
CA ARG A 436 0.98 12.19 -0.87
C ARG A 436 0.53 12.77 0.47
N ASN A 437 0.42 14.08 0.56
CA ASN A 437 0.12 14.79 1.82
C ASN A 437 -1.23 15.54 1.80
N GLY A 438 -2.07 15.27 0.79
CA GLY A 438 -3.35 15.95 0.57
C GLY A 438 -3.23 17.30 -0.13
N THR A 439 -2.01 17.72 -0.47
CA THR A 439 -1.68 18.93 -1.24
C THR A 439 -0.78 18.56 -2.42
N ASP A 440 0.32 17.87 -2.14
CA ASP A 440 1.28 17.38 -3.11
C ASP A 440 1.29 15.85 -3.16
N PHE A 441 1.50 15.31 -4.36
CA PHE A 441 1.93 13.94 -4.59
C PHE A 441 3.42 13.96 -4.93
N GLY A 442 4.19 13.03 -4.37
CA GLY A 442 5.62 12.91 -4.58
C GLY A 442 6.07 11.50 -4.93
N ILE A 443 7.13 11.40 -5.72
CA ILE A 443 7.87 10.16 -5.93
C ILE A 443 9.35 10.32 -5.57
N GLN A 444 9.98 9.21 -5.15
CA GLN A 444 11.44 9.07 -5.06
C GLN A 444 11.90 7.93 -5.97
N VAL A 445 13.09 8.06 -6.56
CA VAL A 445 13.63 7.10 -7.54
C VAL A 445 15.00 6.61 -7.10
N ALA A 446 15.24 5.30 -7.24
CA ALA A 446 16.44 4.59 -6.79
C ALA A 446 17.77 5.29 -7.17
N GLY A 447 17.89 5.78 -8.41
CA GLY A 447 19.10 6.45 -8.91
C GLY A 447 19.23 7.92 -8.54
N THR A 448 18.29 8.48 -7.77
CA THR A 448 18.23 9.92 -7.45
C THR A 448 18.49 10.28 -5.99
N GLY A 449 18.71 9.28 -5.13
CA GLY A 449 18.81 9.46 -3.67
C GLY A 449 17.46 9.86 -3.07
N ASP A 450 17.47 10.73 -2.06
CA ASP A 450 16.26 11.12 -1.34
C ASP A 450 15.48 12.29 -1.98
N ALA A 451 15.83 12.67 -3.21
CA ALA A 451 15.15 13.74 -3.93
C ALA A 451 13.67 13.41 -4.16
N TRP A 452 12.79 14.32 -3.77
CA TRP A 452 11.37 14.25 -4.08
C TRP A 452 11.07 14.94 -5.39
N PHE A 453 10.32 14.28 -6.26
CA PHE A 453 9.73 14.88 -7.46
C PHE A 453 8.23 15.00 -7.23
N THR A 454 7.70 16.22 -7.25
CA THR A 454 6.34 16.51 -6.79
C THR A 454 5.46 17.11 -7.88
N GLY A 455 4.16 16.85 -7.78
CA GLY A 455 3.08 17.53 -8.51
C GLY A 455 1.83 17.67 -7.61
N PRO A 456 0.77 18.35 -8.05
CA PRO A 456 -0.45 18.50 -7.25
C PRO A 456 -1.13 17.15 -7.01
N ALA A 457 -1.51 16.88 -5.76
CA ALA A 457 -2.30 15.69 -5.43
C ALA A 457 -3.65 15.73 -6.18
N GLN A 458 -4.03 14.60 -6.78
CA GLN A 458 -5.29 14.46 -7.50
C GLN A 458 -6.41 14.02 -6.55
N THR A 459 -7.66 14.36 -6.86
CA THR A 459 -8.81 13.90 -6.07
C THR A 459 -9.25 12.52 -6.55
N PRO A 460 -9.40 11.52 -5.66
CA PRO A 460 -9.87 10.20 -6.06
C PRO A 460 -11.31 10.22 -6.60
N GLU A 461 -11.59 9.34 -7.55
CA GLU A 461 -12.93 9.12 -8.12
C GLU A 461 -13.48 7.78 -7.66
N GLY A 462 -14.70 7.75 -7.13
CA GLY A 462 -15.27 6.50 -6.59
C GLY A 462 -16.57 6.68 -5.82
N LEU A 463 -16.77 5.82 -4.83
CA LEU A 463 -18.01 5.75 -4.04
C LEU A 463 -17.92 6.62 -2.78
N PHE A 464 -18.97 7.41 -2.56
CA PHE A 464 -19.11 8.28 -1.38
C PHE A 464 -20.02 7.66 -0.33
N LEU A 465 -19.71 7.93 0.93
CA LEU A 465 -20.46 7.43 2.09
C LEU A 465 -21.63 8.36 2.43
N GLY A 466 -22.81 7.77 2.64
CA GLY A 466 -23.97 8.52 3.13
C GLY A 466 -24.37 9.67 2.21
N SER A 467 -24.31 10.90 2.72
CA SER A 467 -24.70 12.12 2.01
C SER A 467 -23.54 12.90 1.40
N TYR A 468 -22.30 12.38 1.47
CA TYR A 468 -21.13 13.06 0.91
C TYR A 468 -21.10 12.96 -0.62
N GLY A 469 -20.41 13.91 -1.26
CA GLY A 469 -20.15 13.91 -2.69
C GLY A 469 -18.74 14.43 -3.04
N PRO A 470 -18.42 14.57 -4.34
CA PRO A 470 -17.10 14.98 -4.81
C PRO A 470 -16.53 16.26 -4.16
N ASP A 471 -17.37 17.26 -3.90
CA ASP A 471 -16.95 18.55 -3.32
C ASP A 471 -16.54 18.46 -1.83
N ASP A 472 -16.89 17.34 -1.18
CA ASP A 472 -16.54 17.04 0.20
C ASP A 472 -15.18 16.33 0.32
N ALA A 473 -14.65 15.76 -0.78
CA ALA A 473 -13.39 15.02 -0.76
C ALA A 473 -12.16 15.95 -0.76
N ASN A 474 -11.16 15.57 0.04
CA ASN A 474 -9.82 16.11 -0.06
C ASN A 474 -9.06 15.46 -1.22
N PRO A 475 -8.10 16.16 -1.85
CA PRO A 475 -7.10 15.50 -2.68
C PRO A 475 -6.40 14.34 -1.96
N ASP A 476 -5.84 13.40 -2.72
CA ASP A 476 -5.29 12.14 -2.20
C ASP A 476 -4.19 12.38 -1.15
N ILE A 477 -4.20 11.54 -0.10
CA ILE A 477 -3.40 11.73 1.12
C ILE A 477 -2.97 10.38 1.71
N GLY A 478 -1.71 10.24 2.14
CA GLY A 478 -1.13 9.03 2.72
C GLY A 478 0.22 8.62 2.16
N ASP A 479 0.95 7.82 2.93
CA ASP A 479 2.08 7.03 2.43
C ASP A 479 1.63 5.67 1.89
N SER A 480 0.34 5.35 1.95
CA SER A 480 -0.19 4.04 1.57
C SER A 480 -0.01 3.68 0.09
N ALA A 481 0.29 4.66 -0.78
CA ALA A 481 0.73 4.44 -2.16
C ALA A 481 2.09 3.68 -2.24
N ILE A 482 2.79 3.50 -1.13
CA ILE A 482 3.91 2.57 -1.01
C ILE A 482 3.51 1.12 -1.31
N THR A 483 2.23 0.76 -1.07
CA THR A 483 1.71 -0.58 -1.37
C THR A 483 1.66 -0.83 -2.87
N GLU A 484 1.14 0.12 -3.67
CA GLU A 484 1.22 0.07 -5.13
C GLU A 484 2.65 0.11 -5.65
N THR A 485 3.52 0.88 -4.99
CA THR A 485 4.94 0.92 -5.37
C THR A 485 5.59 -0.46 -5.26
N TRP A 486 5.11 -1.30 -4.34
CA TRP A 486 5.55 -2.69 -4.16
C TRP A 486 4.77 -3.72 -5.00
N GLY A 487 3.84 -3.27 -5.85
CA GLY A 487 3.03 -4.13 -6.73
C GLY A 487 1.72 -4.62 -6.14
N LEU A 488 1.34 -4.15 -4.95
CA LEU A 488 0.06 -4.45 -4.30
C LEU A 488 -0.99 -3.38 -4.61
N GLY A 489 -2.11 -3.37 -3.89
CA GLY A 489 -3.10 -2.31 -4.01
C GLY A 489 -3.76 -2.30 -5.39
N GLY A 490 -3.82 -1.11 -6.00
CA GLY A 490 -4.28 -0.94 -7.38
C GLY A 490 -3.54 -1.78 -8.43
N PHE A 491 -2.28 -2.16 -8.17
CA PHE A 491 -1.49 -3.02 -9.07
C PHE A 491 -1.97 -4.48 -9.03
N SER A 492 -2.41 -4.94 -7.86
CA SER A 492 -2.95 -6.28 -7.65
C SER A 492 -4.47 -6.30 -7.47
N MET A 493 -5.19 -5.31 -8.03
CA MET A 493 -6.64 -5.18 -7.91
C MET A 493 -7.39 -6.43 -8.41
N ALA A 494 -6.85 -7.12 -9.43
CA ALA A 494 -7.36 -8.39 -9.92
C ALA A 494 -7.44 -9.51 -8.85
N ALA A 495 -6.59 -9.46 -7.81
CA ALA A 495 -6.60 -10.41 -6.71
C ALA A 495 -7.85 -10.25 -5.83
N ALA A 496 -8.45 -9.07 -5.79
CA ALA A 496 -9.54 -8.71 -4.89
C ALA A 496 -10.82 -8.27 -5.63
N PRO A 497 -11.49 -9.14 -6.42
CA PRO A 497 -12.65 -8.73 -7.22
C PRO A 497 -13.80 -8.11 -6.41
N ALA A 498 -13.90 -8.42 -5.11
CA ALA A 498 -14.89 -7.81 -4.21
C ALA A 498 -14.65 -6.32 -3.95
N ILE A 499 -13.43 -5.80 -4.18
CA ILE A 499 -13.05 -4.41 -3.88
C ILE A 499 -13.78 -3.40 -4.75
N VAL A 500 -14.20 -3.78 -5.96
CA VAL A 500 -14.89 -2.90 -6.92
C VAL A 500 -16.21 -2.36 -6.37
N ARG A 501 -16.83 -3.07 -5.41
CA ARG A 501 -18.03 -2.60 -4.70
C ARG A 501 -17.74 -1.48 -3.70
N PHE A 502 -16.47 -1.24 -3.38
CA PHE A 502 -16.03 -0.24 -2.41
C PHE A 502 -15.25 0.90 -3.08
N VAL A 503 -14.35 0.60 -4.01
CA VAL A 503 -13.53 1.61 -4.72
C VAL A 503 -14.14 2.05 -6.06
N GLY A 504 -15.26 1.46 -6.48
CA GLY A 504 -15.89 1.69 -7.77
C GLY A 504 -15.30 0.83 -8.90
N GLY A 505 -15.99 0.85 -10.05
CA GLY A 505 -15.64 0.05 -11.23
C GLY A 505 -16.28 -1.34 -11.27
N ASP A 506 -15.72 -2.23 -12.09
CA ASP A 506 -16.16 -3.61 -12.27
C ASP A 506 -14.97 -4.59 -12.34
N VAL A 507 -15.25 -5.89 -12.33
CA VAL A 507 -14.22 -6.94 -12.36
C VAL A 507 -13.36 -6.88 -13.64
N PRO A 508 -13.93 -6.68 -14.85
CA PRO A 508 -13.13 -6.43 -16.05
C PRO A 508 -12.15 -5.26 -15.92
N LEU A 509 -12.56 -4.14 -15.33
CA LEU A 509 -11.68 -3.00 -15.08
C LEU A 509 -10.53 -3.38 -14.14
N ALA A 510 -10.80 -4.13 -13.06
CA ALA A 510 -9.77 -4.60 -12.15
C ALA A 510 -8.72 -5.48 -12.86
N LEU A 511 -9.17 -6.40 -13.73
CA LEU A 511 -8.29 -7.25 -14.54
C LEU A 511 -7.46 -6.42 -15.54
N ALA A 512 -8.10 -5.50 -16.26
CA ALA A 512 -7.44 -4.63 -17.23
C ALA A 512 -6.41 -3.71 -16.56
N THR A 513 -6.74 -3.20 -15.38
CA THR A 513 -5.85 -2.36 -14.56
C THR A 513 -4.61 -3.12 -14.14
N THR A 514 -4.74 -4.29 -13.53
CA THR A 514 -3.57 -5.11 -13.16
C THR A 514 -2.72 -5.45 -14.39
N ARG A 515 -3.35 -5.75 -15.53
CA ARG A 515 -2.61 -6.04 -16.78
C ARG A 515 -1.79 -4.85 -17.28
N SER A 516 -2.33 -3.64 -17.26
CA SER A 516 -1.59 -2.46 -17.73
C SER A 516 -0.43 -2.07 -16.82
N MET A 517 -0.46 -2.46 -15.53
CA MET A 517 0.68 -2.21 -14.63
C MET A 517 1.93 -3.04 -14.99
N TYR A 518 1.79 -4.16 -15.71
CA TYR A 518 2.94 -4.87 -16.25
C TYR A 518 3.68 -4.09 -17.35
N ASP A 519 3.02 -3.12 -18.00
CA ASP A 519 3.65 -2.31 -19.06
C ASP A 519 4.61 -1.25 -18.50
N ILE A 520 4.54 -0.97 -17.20
CA ILE A 520 5.34 0.06 -16.52
C ILE A 520 6.23 -0.47 -15.42
N THR A 521 6.36 -1.79 -15.29
CA THR A 521 7.14 -2.44 -14.24
C THR A 521 8.32 -3.23 -14.81
N LEU A 522 9.39 -3.35 -14.03
CA LEU A 522 10.64 -4.00 -14.44
C LEU A 522 10.55 -5.54 -14.42
N GLY A 523 9.60 -6.10 -13.67
CA GLY A 523 9.35 -7.53 -13.66
C GLY A 523 8.18 -7.92 -12.77
N GLU A 524 8.15 -9.20 -12.37
CA GLU A 524 7.08 -9.79 -11.58
C GLU A 524 7.61 -10.29 -10.25
N ASN A 525 6.80 -10.20 -9.19
CA ASN A 525 7.12 -10.80 -7.90
C ASN A 525 6.47 -12.18 -7.78
N PRO A 526 7.24 -13.28 -7.92
CA PRO A 526 6.68 -14.63 -7.88
C PRO A 526 6.15 -15.03 -6.50
N ALA A 527 6.53 -14.33 -5.42
CA ALA A 527 5.96 -14.57 -4.11
C ALA A 527 4.50 -14.11 -4.02
N PHE A 528 4.08 -13.17 -4.88
CA PHE A 528 2.77 -12.53 -4.89
C PHE A 528 1.96 -12.97 -6.10
N GLY A 529 1.64 -14.26 -6.15
CA GLY A 529 0.86 -14.84 -7.24
C GLY A 529 -0.61 -14.39 -7.21
N ILE A 530 -1.12 -13.95 -8.36
CA ILE A 530 -2.52 -13.52 -8.54
C ILE A 530 -3.33 -14.67 -9.16
N PRO A 531 -4.22 -15.37 -8.40
CA PRO A 531 -4.80 -16.64 -8.86
C PRO A 531 -5.62 -16.54 -10.17
N ILE A 532 -6.39 -15.46 -10.34
CA ILE A 532 -7.24 -15.26 -11.53
C ILE A 532 -6.43 -14.99 -12.81
N LEU A 533 -5.13 -14.67 -12.66
CA LEU A 533 -4.18 -14.51 -13.75
C LEU A 533 -3.21 -15.70 -13.79
N GLU A 534 -3.70 -16.90 -13.47
CA GLU A 534 -2.93 -18.15 -13.49
C GLU A 534 -1.69 -18.10 -12.58
N PHE A 535 -1.81 -17.43 -11.44
CA PHE A 535 -0.72 -17.21 -10.48
C PHE A 535 0.49 -16.44 -11.04
N ARG A 536 0.29 -15.65 -12.10
CA ARG A 536 1.26 -14.64 -12.52
C ARG A 536 1.67 -13.76 -11.34
N GLY A 537 2.95 -13.44 -11.23
CA GLY A 537 3.48 -12.68 -10.10
C GLY A 537 3.07 -11.20 -10.18
N ALA A 538 2.87 -10.53 -9.04
CA ALA A 538 2.46 -9.13 -9.02
C ALA A 538 3.43 -8.22 -9.80
N PRO A 539 2.93 -7.25 -10.60
CA PRO A 539 3.79 -6.34 -11.36
C PRO A 539 4.61 -5.47 -10.40
N THR A 540 5.94 -5.52 -10.50
CA THR A 540 6.87 -5.00 -9.48
C THR A 540 7.98 -4.15 -10.08
N GLY A 541 8.29 -3.04 -9.39
CA GLY A 541 9.39 -2.15 -9.76
C GLY A 541 9.00 -1.17 -10.86
N ILE A 542 8.23 -0.14 -10.51
CA ILE A 542 7.75 0.88 -11.45
C ILE A 542 8.95 1.59 -12.09
N ASP A 543 9.07 1.57 -13.41
CA ASP A 543 10.11 2.26 -14.17
C ASP A 543 9.61 3.63 -14.65
N VAL A 544 10.22 4.73 -14.17
CA VAL A 544 9.83 6.08 -14.60
C VAL A 544 9.99 6.30 -16.11
N LEU A 545 10.93 5.60 -16.76
CA LEU A 545 11.11 5.67 -18.20
C LEU A 545 9.96 4.97 -18.94
N ALA A 546 9.53 3.80 -18.45
CA ALA A 546 8.38 3.08 -19.01
C ALA A 546 7.10 3.92 -18.86
N VAL A 547 6.84 4.48 -17.67
CA VAL A 547 5.71 5.39 -17.42
C VAL A 547 5.71 6.57 -18.40
N ALA A 548 6.85 7.22 -18.60
CA ALA A 548 6.95 8.34 -19.55
C ALA A 548 6.74 7.92 -21.00
N ARG A 549 7.27 6.75 -21.41
CA ARG A 549 7.17 6.26 -22.79
C ARG A 549 5.79 5.76 -23.16
N THR A 550 5.12 5.04 -22.27
CA THR A 550 3.79 4.45 -22.53
C THR A 550 2.66 5.43 -22.25
N GLY A 551 2.89 6.40 -21.35
CA GLY A 551 1.83 7.26 -20.83
C GLY A 551 0.93 6.59 -19.80
N VAL A 552 1.18 5.32 -19.46
CA VAL A 552 0.43 4.59 -18.45
C VAL A 552 0.92 5.06 -17.09
N LEU A 553 0.01 5.62 -16.29
CA LEU A 553 0.29 6.05 -14.92
C LEU A 553 -0.06 4.94 -13.93
N PRO A 554 0.70 4.79 -12.82
CA PRO A 554 0.37 3.90 -11.72
C PRO A 554 -1.08 4.07 -11.25
N GLN A 555 -1.83 2.96 -11.15
CA GLN A 555 -3.18 2.99 -10.59
C GLN A 555 -3.12 2.79 -9.08
N ILE A 556 -3.69 3.73 -8.34
CA ILE A 556 -3.81 3.68 -6.88
C ILE A 556 -5.29 3.50 -6.54
N ASN A 557 -5.59 2.62 -5.59
CA ASN A 557 -6.88 2.62 -4.92
C ASN A 557 -6.71 3.23 -3.54
N THR A 558 -7.65 4.04 -3.06
CA THR A 558 -7.42 4.83 -1.83
C THR A 558 -8.73 5.18 -1.12
N GLY A 559 -8.65 5.38 0.19
CA GLY A 559 -9.73 6.00 0.96
C GLY A 559 -9.81 7.50 0.68
N MET A 560 -11.00 8.08 0.75
CA MET A 560 -11.20 9.53 0.62
C MET A 560 -11.39 10.15 2.01
N ALA A 561 -10.55 11.12 2.35
CA ALA A 561 -10.71 11.95 3.53
C ALA A 561 -11.60 13.15 3.22
N GLY A 562 -12.37 13.63 4.20
CA GLY A 562 -13.12 14.87 4.06
C GLY A 562 -12.19 16.08 3.97
N ARG A 563 -12.51 17.03 3.08
CA ARG A 563 -11.76 18.26 2.84
C ARG A 563 -11.72 19.20 4.05
N VAL A 564 -12.72 19.10 4.94
CA VAL A 564 -12.79 19.89 6.17
C VAL A 564 -12.18 19.10 7.34
N ALA A 565 -11.30 19.75 8.12
CA ALA A 565 -10.72 19.17 9.32
C ALA A 565 -11.82 18.62 10.26
N GLY A 566 -11.60 17.46 10.86
CA GLY A 566 -12.57 16.84 11.77
C GLY A 566 -13.60 15.92 11.11
N THR A 567 -13.74 15.93 9.78
CA THR A 567 -14.82 15.21 9.07
C THR A 567 -14.67 13.69 9.17
N GLY A 568 -13.47 13.16 8.96
CA GLY A 568 -13.21 11.72 8.85
C GLY A 568 -13.28 11.21 7.41
N GLN A 569 -13.53 9.91 7.26
CA GLN A 569 -13.66 9.28 5.95
C GLN A 569 -14.97 9.66 5.26
N VAL A 570 -14.89 10.00 3.97
CA VAL A 570 -16.05 10.37 3.13
C VAL A 570 -16.30 9.41 1.97
N GLY A 571 -15.37 8.52 1.65
CA GLY A 571 -15.49 7.60 0.51
C GLY A 571 -14.26 6.73 0.29
N ALA A 572 -14.22 6.09 -0.87
CA ALA A 572 -13.05 5.39 -1.41
C ALA A 572 -13.12 5.35 -2.94
N GLY A 573 -11.98 5.28 -3.60
CA GLY A 573 -11.92 5.38 -5.05
C GLY A 573 -10.58 5.04 -5.68
N LEU A 574 -10.51 5.34 -6.96
CA LEU A 574 -9.35 5.18 -7.82
C LEU A 574 -8.74 6.56 -8.09
N VAL A 575 -7.41 6.62 -8.11
CA VAL A 575 -6.66 7.84 -8.41
C VAL A 575 -5.36 7.50 -9.12
N LYS A 576 -4.84 8.46 -9.88
CA LYS A 576 -3.55 8.36 -10.55
C LYS A 576 -2.64 9.50 -10.08
N PRO A 577 -1.32 9.27 -10.00
CA PRO A 577 -0.37 10.32 -9.71
C PRO A 577 -0.34 11.39 -10.82
N PRO A 578 0.04 12.64 -10.51
CA PRO A 578 0.28 13.65 -11.53
C PRO A 578 1.47 13.26 -12.42
N SER A 579 1.36 13.43 -13.73
CA SER A 579 2.44 13.04 -14.65
C SER A 579 3.70 13.91 -14.50
N GLU A 580 3.58 15.12 -13.95
CA GLU A 580 4.72 16.04 -13.83
C GLU A 580 5.83 15.50 -12.91
N CYS A 581 5.49 14.69 -11.90
CA CYS A 581 6.50 14.10 -11.02
C CYS A 581 7.40 13.10 -11.76
N PHE A 582 6.83 12.30 -12.67
CA PHE A 582 7.61 11.38 -13.52
C PHE A 582 8.46 12.15 -14.54
N ALA A 583 7.89 13.19 -15.16
CA ALA A 583 8.65 14.03 -16.09
C ALA A 583 9.85 14.72 -15.40
N ALA A 584 9.68 15.17 -14.15
CA ALA A 584 10.74 15.75 -13.35
C ALA A 584 11.80 14.72 -12.96
N ALA A 585 11.40 13.49 -12.59
CA ALA A 585 12.32 12.41 -12.28
C ALA A 585 13.17 12.00 -13.50
N VAL A 586 12.55 11.84 -14.67
CA VAL A 586 13.26 11.54 -15.93
C VAL A 586 14.30 12.61 -16.26
N ARG A 587 13.94 13.90 -16.13
CA ARG A 587 14.88 15.00 -16.31
C ARG A 587 16.06 14.94 -15.34
N ALA A 588 15.81 14.65 -14.07
CA ALA A 588 16.87 14.55 -13.07
C ALA A 588 17.82 13.35 -13.31
N LEU A 589 17.29 12.23 -13.81
CA LEU A 589 18.09 11.09 -14.24
C LEU A 589 18.93 11.43 -15.48
N ALA A 590 18.34 12.11 -16.47
CA ALA A 590 19.05 12.54 -17.68
C ALA A 590 20.26 13.44 -17.37
N GLN A 591 20.13 14.34 -16.40
CA GLN A 591 21.21 15.20 -15.91
C GLN A 591 22.34 14.43 -15.22
N ARG A 592 22.09 13.17 -14.82
CA ARG A 592 23.05 12.27 -14.17
C ARG A 592 23.59 11.20 -15.11
N THR A 593 23.14 11.16 -16.38
CA THR A 593 23.70 10.28 -17.40
C THR A 593 25.13 10.73 -17.73
N PRO A 594 26.12 9.81 -17.84
CA PRO A 594 27.52 10.15 -18.05
C PRO A 594 27.84 10.76 -19.41
#